data_AF-A0A267FT58-F1
#
_entry.id   AF-A0A267FT58-F1
#
_cell.length_a   1.000
_cell.length_b   1.000
_cell.length_c   1.000
_cell.angle_alpha   90.00
_cell.angle_beta   90.00
_cell.angle_gamma   90.00
#
_symmetry.space_group_name_H-M   'P 1'
#
loop_
_entity.id
_entity.type
_entity.pdbx_description
1 polymer ?
#
loop_
_entity_poly.entity_id
_entity_poly.type
_entity_poly.pdbx_seq_one_letter_code
_entity_poly.pdbx_strand_id
1 'polypeptide(L)' 'MKFDPTSNPPCYKTEDEESVIQEDDDIRIRIMGMRVDANDIFGVGTLMDDFLGLS' A
#
# COMPACT_ATOMS: atom_id res chain seq x y z
N MET A 1 -8.65 -3.32 -4.95
CA MET A 1 -7.78 -2.31 -5.60
C MET A 1 -7.19 -2.90 -6.87
N LYS A 2 -7.06 -2.08 -7.91
CA LYS A 2 -6.53 -2.41 -9.22
C LYS A 2 -5.40 -1.43 -9.55
N PHE A 3 -4.31 -1.95 -10.08
CA PHE A 3 -3.18 -1.13 -10.50
C PHE A 3 -3.48 -0.40 -11.82
N ASP A 4 -3.23 0.90 -11.86
CA ASP A 4 -3.34 1.75 -13.04
C ASP A 4 -1.96 2.32 -13.42
N PRO A 5 -1.28 1.74 -14.44
CA PRO A 5 0.02 2.21 -14.90
C PRO A 5 -0.08 3.47 -15.78
N THR A 6 -1.29 3.88 -16.18
CA THR A 6 -1.51 5.01 -17.09
C THR A 6 -1.73 6.33 -16.36
N SER A 7 -2.04 6.25 -15.07
CA SER A 7 -2.06 7.41 -14.18
C SER A 7 -0.66 8.04 -14.05
N ASN A 8 -0.61 9.35 -13.84
CA ASN A 8 0.63 10.09 -13.63
C ASN A 8 0.53 10.94 -12.34
N PRO A 9 0.98 10.42 -11.18
CA PRO A 9 1.79 9.22 -10.98
C PRO A 9 1.00 7.89 -11.10
N PRO A 10 1.66 6.74 -11.41
CA PRO A 10 1.03 5.43 -11.37
C PRO A 10 0.46 5.10 -9.98
N CYS A 11 -0.71 4.48 -9.92
CA CYS A 11 -1.44 4.32 -8.66
C CYS A 11 -2.20 2.99 -8.54
N TYR A 12 -2.64 2.67 -7.32
CA TYR A 12 -3.64 1.65 -7.05
C TYR A 12 -4.96 2.32 -6.74
N LYS A 13 -6.03 1.95 -7.44
CA LYS A 13 -7.37 2.51 -7.19
C LYS A 13 -8.45 1.45 -7.01
N THR A 14 -9.51 1.77 -6.29
CA THR A 14 -10.74 0.96 -6.27
C THR A 14 -11.50 1.13 -7.59
N GLU A 15 -12.42 0.21 -7.91
CA GLU A 15 -13.17 0.26 -9.18
C GLU A 15 -14.12 1.46 -9.24
N ASP A 16 -14.59 1.91 -8.09
CA ASP A 16 -15.41 3.11 -7.87
C ASP A 16 -14.60 4.41 -7.73
N GLU A 17 -13.26 4.32 -7.80
CA GLU A 17 -12.32 5.43 -7.60
C GLU A 17 -12.43 6.16 -6.25
N GLU A 18 -13.13 5.59 -5.26
CA GLU A 18 -13.24 6.18 -3.91
C GLU A 18 -11.92 6.20 -3.14
N SER A 19 -11.00 5.28 -3.46
CA SER A 19 -9.67 5.21 -2.86
C SER A 19 -8.60 5.09 -3.93
N VAL A 20 -7.61 6.00 -3.87
CA VAL A 20 -6.45 6.05 -4.77
C VAL A 20 -5.18 6.15 -3.92
N ILE A 21 -4.30 5.15 -4.02
CA ILE A 21 -2.99 5.12 -3.35
C ILE A 21 -1.90 5.36 -4.40
N GLN A 22 -1.08 6.37 -4.19
CA GLN A 22 0.03 6.78 -5.04
C GLN A 22 1.30 7.08 -4.23
N GLU A 23 2.37 7.48 -4.92
CA GLU A 23 3.61 7.92 -4.28
C GLU A 23 3.34 9.11 -3.33
N ASP A 24 4.08 9.15 -2.22
CA ASP A 24 3.97 10.12 -1.11
C ASP A 24 2.68 10.08 -0.26
N ASP A 25 1.78 9.11 -0.46
CA ASP A 25 0.59 8.95 0.40
C ASP A 25 0.92 8.29 1.76
N ASP A 26 0.32 8.82 2.82
CA ASP A 26 0.34 8.20 4.15
C ASP A 26 -0.69 7.06 4.23
N ILE A 27 -0.21 5.82 4.39
CA ILE A 27 -1.04 4.63 4.49
C ILE A 27 -0.89 3.90 5.82
N ARG A 28 -2.00 3.37 6.31
CA ARG A 28 -2.05 2.45 7.44
C ARG A 28 -2.04 1.01 6.94
N ILE A 29 -0.99 0.27 7.30
CA ILE A 29 -0.83 -1.14 6.97
C ILE A 29 -0.76 -2.00 8.24
N ARG A 30 -1.03 -3.30 8.10
CA ARG A 30 -0.67 -4.30 9.11
C ARG A 30 0.53 -5.11 8.65
N ILE A 31 1.56 -5.21 9.48
CA ILE A 31 2.76 -6.01 9.20
C ILE A 31 2.41 -7.50 9.33
N MET A 32 2.64 -8.27 8.26
CA MET A 32 2.43 -9.73 8.19
C MET A 32 3.68 -10.51 8.57
N GLY A 33 4.85 -9.97 8.26
CA GLY A 33 6.13 -10.62 8.51
C GLY A 33 7.29 -9.67 8.24
N MET A 34 8.45 -10.03 8.77
CA MET A 34 9.69 -9.26 8.60
C MET A 34 10.84 -10.21 8.28
N ARG A 35 11.74 -9.77 7.41
CA ARG A 35 13.04 -10.39 7.15
C ARG A 35 14.12 -9.45 7.66
N VAL A 36 14.98 -9.98 8.53
CA VAL A 36 16.12 -9.24 9.08
C VAL A 36 17.39 -9.73 8.38
N ASP A 37 18.07 -8.80 7.71
CA ASP A 37 19.39 -8.99 7.12
C ASP A 37 20.44 -8.25 7.97
N ALA A 38 21.72 -8.38 7.64
CA ALA A 38 22.82 -7.90 8.48
C ALA A 38 22.78 -6.38 8.79
N ASN A 39 22.26 -5.58 7.85
CA ASN A 39 22.19 -4.11 7.96
C ASN A 39 20.77 -3.55 7.82
N ASP A 40 19.79 -4.38 7.44
CA ASP A 40 18.49 -3.92 6.99
C ASP A 40 17.36 -4.82 7.53
N ILE A 41 16.18 -4.22 7.72
CA ILE A 41 14.95 -4.94 8.07
C ILE A 41 13.92 -4.64 6.99
N PHE A 42 13.41 -5.68 6.36
CA PHE A 42 12.34 -5.59 5.37
C PHE A 42 11.04 -6.13 5.96
N GLY A 43 9.95 -5.39 5.82
CA GLY A 43 8.62 -5.81 6.22
C GLY A 43 7.72 -6.11 5.02
N VAL A 44 6.86 -7.10 5.15
CA VAL A 44 5.73 -7.30 4.22
C VAL A 44 4.45 -6.95 4.97
N GLY A 45 3.66 -6.03 4.43
CA GLY A 45 2.39 -5.57 5.00
C GLY A 45 1.18 -6.00 4.18
N THR A 46 -0.01 -5.90 4.79
CA THR A 46 -1.31 -6.11 4.13
C THR A 46 -2.27 -4.95 4.42
N LEU A 47 -3.25 -4.81 3.53
CA LEU A 47 -4.39 -3.88 3.61
C LEU A 47 -5.74 -4.63 3.70
N MET A 48 -5.72 -5.94 3.94
CA MET A 48 -6.94 -6.79 3.85
C MET A 48 -7.90 -6.69 5.05
N ASP A 49 -7.46 -6.09 6.16
CA ASP A 49 -8.28 -5.97 7.37
C ASP A 49 -8.99 -4.62 7.42
N ASP A 50 -9.99 -4.52 8.29
CA ASP A 50 -10.74 -3.29 8.51
C ASP A 50 -9.85 -2.16 9.05
N PHE A 51 -10.22 -0.92 8.69
CA PHE A 51 -9.52 0.32 9.09
C PHE A 51 -8.07 0.44 8.59
N LEU A 52 -7.67 -0.35 7.59
CA LEU A 52 -6.41 -0.19 6.85
C LEU A 52 -6.63 0.56 5.53
N GLY A 53 -5.60 1.22 5.00
CA GLY A 53 -5.70 2.02 3.77
C GLY A 53 -5.16 3.44 3.94
N LEU A 54 -5.67 4.37 3.14
CA LEU A 54 -5.34 5.81 3.24
C LEU A 54 -5.72 6.35 4.62
N SER A 55 -4.83 7.16 5.21
CA SER A 55 -5.06 7.80 6.51
C SER A 55 -5.72 9.16 6.42
#